data_AF-A0A1W6ZCX0-F1
#
_entry.id   AF-A0A1W6ZCX0-F1
#
_cell.length_a   1.000
_cell.length_b   1.000
_cell.length_c   1.000
_cell.angle_alpha   90.00
_cell.angle_beta   90.00
_cell.angle_gamma   90.00
#
_symmetry.space_group_name_H-M   'P 1'
#
loop_
_entity.id
_entity.type
_entity.pdbx_description
1 polymer ?
#
loop_
_entity_poly.entity_id
_entity_poly.type
_entity_poly.pdbx_seq_one_letter_code
_entity_poly.pdbx_strand_id
1 'polypeptide(L)'
;MPSIPASGPERAGFVSRNALAARTAVKKAARHVERAAKRKALEVLVHAFRGQQADAVAQTLHDVSRILVIRPNYRIGNAVISTAAIAPLQQRFPGATIDYLATDKTAAVFKGLPLGHVHALSRSTLRRPWRAFGLLRRLRASRYDLAVQIEDGSLTGLLISRLVGARSTMGKPRGEACWYDVNLREPFQHAYDAAGVLARALGADSPPRPQIALSADEQARAARRIDALAASDEPVVALFVGGHADKVCPFPFWMELARGLNSERRKFMVFIGPEEMKLAPQFEAAMRSLPYGAVCHSLSLRDFAATLAQASVLVTPDSGPMHLAAALRTPIVAMVRTERSLAFIPPCEHTRTVWGLDVGGVLRAIGEVARPRLRPQPQPADLVQARPDAERPTGAAPLGSATSPVPLASSA
;
A
#
# COMPACT_ATOMS: atom_id res chain seq x y z
N MET A 1 -53.37 42.97 48.01
CA MET A 1 -53.68 42.23 46.78
C MET A 1 -52.40 41.66 46.20
N PRO A 2 -52.43 40.44 45.67
CA PRO A 2 -51.30 39.51 45.65
C PRO A 2 -50.65 39.35 44.28
N SER A 3 -49.48 38.72 44.35
CA SER A 3 -48.66 38.06 43.34
C SER A 3 -49.39 37.35 42.19
N ILE A 4 -48.84 37.52 40.98
CA ILE A 4 -48.97 36.59 39.85
C ILE A 4 -47.55 36.17 39.44
N PRO A 5 -47.16 34.88 39.58
CA PRO A 5 -45.95 34.36 38.96
C PRO A 5 -46.24 33.89 37.53
N ALA A 6 -45.35 34.23 36.59
CA ALA A 6 -45.35 33.66 35.25
C ALA A 6 -44.89 32.19 35.30
N SER A 7 -45.78 31.30 34.86
CA SER A 7 -45.50 29.89 34.60
C SER A 7 -45.05 29.71 33.14
N GLY A 8 -43.96 28.96 32.92
CA GLY A 8 -43.53 28.52 31.59
C GLY A 8 -42.12 27.90 31.60
N PRO A 9 -41.84 26.84 30.82
CA PRO A 9 -41.25 25.63 31.38
C PRO A 9 -39.76 25.41 31.05
N GLU A 10 -38.90 25.35 32.07
CA GLU A 10 -37.56 24.76 31.99
C GLU A 10 -37.57 23.28 32.44
N ARG A 11 -38.23 22.37 31.71
CA ARG A 11 -38.09 20.92 31.95
C ARG A 11 -38.22 20.08 30.67
N ALA A 12 -37.36 20.34 29.67
CA ALA A 12 -37.26 19.44 28.50
C ALA A 12 -35.84 19.20 27.96
N GLY A 13 -34.79 19.77 28.59
CA GLY A 13 -33.42 19.70 28.05
C GLY A 13 -32.50 18.62 28.63
N PHE A 14 -32.79 18.09 29.83
CA PHE A 14 -31.80 17.32 30.59
C PHE A 14 -31.88 15.79 30.42
N VAL A 15 -33.00 15.26 29.90
CA VAL A 15 -33.22 13.80 29.75
C VAL A 15 -32.56 13.21 28.49
N SER A 16 -32.07 14.04 27.56
CA SER A 16 -31.66 13.58 26.22
C SER A 16 -30.19 13.12 26.09
N ARG A 17 -29.26 13.64 26.90
CA ARG A 17 -27.82 13.30 26.76
C ARG A 17 -27.42 11.98 27.44
N ASN A 18 -27.95 11.71 28.64
CA ASN A 18 -27.63 10.47 29.37
C ASN A 18 -28.23 9.23 28.71
N ALA A 19 -29.44 9.33 28.16
CA ALA A 19 -30.08 8.24 27.42
C ALA A 19 -29.35 7.90 26.10
N LEU A 20 -28.80 8.90 25.41
CA LEU A 20 -28.03 8.70 24.19
C LEU A 20 -26.65 8.09 24.48
N ALA A 21 -25.96 8.54 25.53
CA ALA A 21 -24.70 7.95 25.99
C ALA A 21 -24.89 6.50 26.45
N ALA A 22 -25.93 6.21 27.23
CA ALA A 22 -26.28 4.85 27.67
C ALA A 22 -26.60 3.91 26.50
N ARG A 23 -27.42 4.35 25.53
CA ARG A 23 -27.70 3.59 24.29
C ARG A 23 -26.44 3.32 23.48
N THR A 24 -25.50 4.26 23.43
CA THR A 24 -24.23 4.11 22.70
C THR A 24 -23.29 3.14 23.42
N ALA A 25 -23.24 3.19 24.76
CA ALA A 25 -22.47 2.27 25.60
C ALA A 25 -23.00 0.84 25.50
N VAL A 26 -24.32 0.64 25.58
CA VAL A 26 -24.98 -0.67 25.41
C VAL A 26 -24.73 -1.23 24.01
N LYS A 27 -24.83 -0.41 22.96
CA LYS A 27 -24.52 -0.84 21.58
C LYS A 27 -23.04 -1.19 21.39
N LYS A 28 -22.14 -0.52 22.12
CA LYS A 28 -20.69 -0.82 22.12
C LYS A 28 -20.40 -2.13 22.87
N ALA A 29 -21.04 -2.34 24.01
CA ALA A 29 -20.94 -3.56 24.81
C ALA A 29 -21.51 -4.78 24.07
N ALA A 30 -22.71 -4.67 23.49
CA ALA A 30 -23.32 -5.73 22.67
C ALA A 30 -22.42 -6.11 21.47
N ARG A 31 -21.83 -5.12 20.78
CA ARG A 31 -20.83 -5.38 19.72
C ARG A 31 -19.57 -6.03 20.26
N HIS A 32 -19.19 -5.77 21.50
CA HIS A 32 -18.03 -6.37 22.14
C HIS A 32 -18.28 -7.85 22.46
N VAL A 33 -19.43 -8.15 23.06
CA VAL A 33 -19.90 -9.52 23.34
C VAL A 33 -20.05 -10.31 22.04
N GLU A 34 -20.68 -9.73 21.01
CA GLU A 34 -20.81 -10.37 19.69
C GLU A 34 -19.44 -10.69 19.07
N ARG A 35 -18.47 -9.77 19.19
CA ARG A 35 -17.09 -9.99 18.72
C ARG A 35 -16.37 -11.08 19.53
N ALA A 36 -16.58 -11.12 20.84
CA ALA A 36 -15.99 -12.12 21.71
C ALA A 36 -16.57 -13.51 21.44
N ALA A 37 -17.89 -13.63 21.31
CA ALA A 37 -18.57 -14.88 20.96
C ALA A 37 -18.14 -15.40 19.58
N LYS A 38 -18.08 -14.53 18.57
CA LYS A 38 -17.57 -14.87 17.24
C LYS A 38 -16.12 -15.33 17.28
N ARG A 39 -15.29 -14.68 18.10
CA ARG A 39 -13.89 -15.08 18.29
C ARG A 39 -13.79 -16.47 18.90
N LYS A 40 -14.55 -16.74 19.97
CA LYS A 40 -14.53 -18.04 20.66
C LYS A 40 -15.07 -19.17 19.79
N ALA A 41 -16.15 -18.93 19.05
CA ALA A 41 -16.67 -19.90 18.08
C ALA A 41 -15.66 -20.18 16.95
N LEU A 42 -14.96 -19.14 16.48
CA LEU A 42 -13.92 -19.27 15.46
C LEU A 42 -12.69 -20.00 15.99
N GLU A 43 -12.31 -19.79 17.25
CA GLU A 43 -11.23 -20.53 17.93
C GLU A 43 -11.58 -22.01 18.08
N VAL A 44 -12.82 -22.36 18.43
CA VAL A 44 -13.31 -23.74 18.51
C VAL A 44 -13.29 -24.42 17.12
N LEU A 45 -13.78 -23.73 16.09
CA LEU A 45 -13.72 -24.22 14.70
C LEU A 45 -12.27 -24.49 14.28
N VAL A 46 -11.35 -23.58 14.59
CA VAL A 46 -9.92 -23.75 14.30
C VAL A 46 -9.32 -24.95 15.06
N HIS A 47 -9.70 -25.17 16.33
CA HIS A 47 -9.25 -26.33 17.11
C HIS A 47 -9.77 -27.66 16.54
N ALA A 48 -10.98 -27.68 15.99
CA ALA A 48 -11.53 -28.85 15.30
C ALA A 48 -10.77 -29.18 14.00
N PHE A 49 -10.06 -28.21 13.41
CA PHE A 49 -9.22 -28.39 12.23
C PHE A 49 -7.75 -28.71 12.55
N ARG A 50 -7.41 -29.25 13.74
CA ARG A 50 -6.06 -29.80 14.01
C ARG A 50 -5.72 -30.90 12.99
N GLY A 51 -5.04 -30.51 11.92
CA GLY A 51 -4.51 -31.42 10.90
C GLY A 51 -3.23 -32.08 11.38
N GLN A 52 -2.95 -33.28 10.88
CA GLN A 52 -1.77 -34.07 11.22
C GLN A 52 -0.49 -33.25 11.03
N GLN A 53 0.32 -33.24 12.08
CA GLN A 53 1.59 -32.53 12.18
C GLN A 53 2.62 -33.13 11.22
N ALA A 54 2.93 -32.41 10.16
CA ALA A 54 4.27 -32.41 9.59
C ALA A 54 4.69 -30.95 9.50
N ASP A 55 5.75 -30.55 10.20
CA ASP A 55 6.43 -29.29 9.91
C ASP A 55 7.18 -29.50 8.60
N ALA A 56 6.44 -29.43 7.48
CA ALA A 56 7.04 -29.49 6.17
C ALA A 56 7.94 -28.26 6.02
N VAL A 57 9.17 -28.49 5.59
CA VAL A 57 10.07 -27.38 5.26
C VAL A 57 9.55 -26.77 3.97
N ALA A 58 9.48 -25.45 3.86
CA ALA A 58 9.02 -24.78 2.64
C ALA A 58 9.78 -25.24 1.36
N GLN A 59 10.99 -25.76 1.53
CA GLN A 59 11.85 -26.32 0.48
C GLN A 59 11.31 -27.62 -0.12
N THR A 60 10.48 -28.38 0.61
CA THR A 60 9.84 -29.62 0.13
C THR A 60 8.57 -29.35 -0.69
N LEU A 61 8.17 -28.07 -0.82
CA LEU A 61 7.09 -27.69 -1.72
C LEU A 61 7.59 -27.78 -3.17
N HIS A 62 7.09 -28.76 -3.91
CA HIS A 62 7.31 -28.97 -5.33
C HIS A 62 6.01 -28.76 -6.11
N ASP A 63 6.12 -28.53 -7.42
CA ASP A 63 4.99 -28.45 -8.37
C ASP A 63 3.87 -27.49 -7.93
N VAL A 64 4.24 -26.33 -7.40
CA VAL A 64 3.31 -25.27 -7.01
C VAL A 64 3.03 -24.39 -8.22
N SER A 65 1.81 -24.44 -8.74
CA SER A 65 1.37 -23.67 -9.92
C SER A 65 0.35 -22.58 -9.58
N ARG A 66 -0.39 -22.72 -8.47
CA ARG A 66 -1.35 -21.70 -8.01
C ARG A 66 -1.19 -21.39 -6.54
N ILE A 67 -1.00 -20.11 -6.23
CA ILE A 67 -0.76 -19.63 -4.87
C ILE A 67 -1.84 -18.61 -4.50
N LEU A 68 -2.46 -18.77 -3.32
CA LEU A 68 -3.34 -17.76 -2.74
C LEU A 68 -2.65 -17.07 -1.57
N VAL A 69 -2.37 -15.79 -1.70
CA VAL A 69 -1.90 -14.95 -0.60
C VAL A 69 -3.09 -14.37 0.16
N ILE A 70 -3.13 -14.56 1.48
CA ILE A 70 -4.28 -14.23 2.32
C ILE A 70 -3.93 -13.12 3.31
N ARG A 71 -4.36 -11.89 3.00
CA ARG A 71 -4.27 -10.75 3.93
C ARG A 71 -5.42 -9.76 3.71
N PRO A 72 -6.66 -10.11 4.08
CA PRO A 72 -7.77 -9.16 4.04
C PRO A 72 -7.65 -8.12 5.17
N ASN A 73 -6.85 -7.08 4.94
CA ASN A 73 -6.67 -5.95 5.84
C ASN A 73 -7.30 -4.68 5.26
N TYR A 74 -8.03 -3.93 6.11
CA TYR A 74 -8.67 -2.67 5.75
C TYR A 74 -7.76 -1.45 5.90
N ARG A 75 -6.58 -1.61 6.54
CA ARG A 75 -5.56 -0.57 6.62
C ARG A 75 -4.70 -0.62 5.38
N ILE A 76 -4.68 0.49 4.64
CA ILE A 76 -3.92 0.61 3.38
C ILE A 76 -2.43 0.39 3.63
N GLY A 77 -1.86 0.94 4.72
CA GLY A 77 -0.45 0.77 5.07
C GLY A 77 -0.01 -0.70 5.15
N ASN A 78 -0.73 -1.51 5.94
CA ASN A 78 -0.44 -2.94 6.04
C ASN A 78 -0.64 -3.68 4.71
N ALA A 79 -1.64 -3.31 3.90
CA ALA A 79 -1.86 -3.91 2.60
C ALA A 79 -0.70 -3.62 1.63
N VAL A 80 -0.14 -2.40 1.68
CA VAL A 80 1.06 -2.03 0.93
C VAL A 80 2.26 -2.83 1.44
N ILE A 81 2.51 -2.90 2.75
CA ILE A 81 3.62 -3.70 3.31
C ILE A 81 3.55 -5.15 2.82
N SER A 82 2.36 -5.75 2.82
CA SER A 82 2.18 -7.16 2.45
C SER A 82 2.40 -7.47 0.96
N THR A 83 2.51 -6.46 0.09
CA THR A 83 2.93 -6.67 -1.31
C THR A 83 4.36 -7.20 -1.40
N ALA A 84 5.19 -6.97 -0.38
CA ALA A 84 6.58 -7.42 -0.33
C ALA A 84 6.71 -8.95 -0.38
N ALA A 85 5.66 -9.70 -0.03
CA ALA A 85 5.63 -11.15 -0.12
C ALA A 85 5.52 -11.69 -1.55
N ILE A 86 5.15 -10.87 -2.53
CA ILE A 86 4.93 -11.31 -3.91
C ILE A 86 6.25 -11.77 -4.54
N ALA A 87 7.30 -10.94 -4.44
CA ALA A 87 8.58 -11.22 -5.10
C ALA A 87 9.25 -12.53 -4.62
N PRO A 88 9.31 -12.85 -3.31
CA PRO A 88 9.83 -14.14 -2.86
C PRO A 88 9.06 -15.35 -3.39
N LEU A 89 7.73 -15.24 -3.50
CA LEU A 89 6.89 -16.30 -4.05
C LEU A 89 7.15 -16.50 -5.55
N GLN A 90 7.33 -15.42 -6.30
CA GLN A 90 7.69 -15.50 -7.72
C GLN A 90 9.10 -16.05 -7.94
N GLN A 91 10.07 -15.66 -7.10
CA GLN A 91 11.43 -16.19 -7.18
C GLN A 91 11.46 -17.69 -6.92
N ARG A 92 10.71 -18.15 -5.90
CA ARG A 92 10.64 -19.59 -5.58
C ARG A 92 9.83 -20.39 -6.59
N PHE A 93 8.77 -19.81 -7.14
CA PHE A 93 7.86 -20.47 -8.08
C PHE A 93 7.60 -19.60 -9.34
N PRO A 94 8.57 -19.49 -10.28
CA PRO A 94 8.49 -18.56 -11.41
C PRO A 94 7.30 -18.78 -12.36
N GLY A 95 6.80 -20.01 -12.47
CA GLY A 95 5.63 -20.36 -13.28
C GLY A 95 4.29 -20.27 -12.55
N ALA A 96 4.29 -19.97 -11.24
CA ALA A 96 3.07 -19.99 -10.45
C ALA A 96 2.23 -18.72 -10.67
N THR A 97 0.93 -18.92 -10.83
CA THR A 97 -0.04 -17.82 -10.76
C THR A 97 -0.29 -17.48 -9.29
N ILE A 98 -0.07 -16.22 -8.92
CA ILE A 98 -0.29 -15.72 -7.56
C ILE A 98 -1.58 -14.91 -7.54
N ASP A 99 -2.56 -15.40 -6.79
CA ASP A 99 -3.78 -14.67 -6.48
C ASP A 99 -3.68 -14.07 -5.08
N TYR A 100 -4.42 -12.98 -4.85
CA TYR A 100 -4.36 -12.23 -3.60
C TYR A 100 -5.76 -11.99 -3.02
N LEU A 101 -5.97 -12.34 -1.76
CA LEU A 101 -7.19 -12.00 -1.03
C LEU A 101 -6.98 -10.72 -0.19
N ALA A 102 -7.40 -9.61 -0.77
CA ALA A 102 -7.41 -8.27 -0.17
C ALA A 102 -8.80 -7.92 0.41
N THR A 103 -9.04 -6.63 0.69
CA THR A 103 -10.37 -6.10 1.01
C THR A 103 -10.86 -5.18 -0.11
N ASP A 104 -12.16 -4.87 -0.10
CA ASP A 104 -12.77 -3.86 -0.97
C ASP A 104 -12.05 -2.50 -0.91
N LYS A 105 -11.51 -2.12 0.25
CA LYS A 105 -10.78 -0.85 0.44
C LYS A 105 -9.33 -0.88 -0.04
N THR A 106 -8.72 -2.06 -0.11
CA THR A 106 -7.27 -2.20 -0.35
C THR A 106 -6.94 -2.89 -1.68
N ALA A 107 -7.93 -3.45 -2.38
CA ALA A 107 -7.74 -4.11 -3.67
C ALA A 107 -7.02 -3.23 -4.70
N ALA A 108 -7.27 -1.92 -4.69
CA ALA A 108 -6.62 -0.98 -5.62
C ALA A 108 -5.09 -0.90 -5.45
N VAL A 109 -4.54 -1.21 -4.27
CA VAL A 109 -3.08 -1.28 -4.04
C VAL A 109 -2.42 -2.29 -4.98
N PHE A 110 -3.11 -3.39 -5.26
CA PHE A 110 -2.57 -4.52 -6.00
C PHE A 110 -2.72 -4.39 -7.52
N LYS A 111 -3.39 -3.33 -8.01
CA LYS A 111 -3.59 -3.12 -9.45
C LYS A 111 -2.24 -2.92 -10.15
N GLY A 112 -2.01 -3.70 -11.20
CA GLY A 112 -0.80 -3.66 -12.02
C GLY A 112 0.38 -4.45 -11.46
N LEU A 113 0.25 -5.06 -10.28
CA LEU A 113 1.24 -6.03 -9.78
C LEU A 113 1.09 -7.35 -10.55
N PRO A 114 2.14 -8.19 -10.60
CA PRO A 114 2.14 -9.45 -11.34
C PRO A 114 1.35 -10.54 -10.59
N LEU A 115 0.04 -10.32 -10.46
CA LEU A 115 -0.93 -11.18 -9.81
C LEU A 115 -1.94 -11.68 -10.86
N GLY A 116 -2.42 -12.90 -10.71
CA GLY A 116 -3.48 -13.45 -11.54
C GLY A 116 -4.80 -12.75 -11.25
N HIS A 117 -5.28 -12.88 -10.01
CA HIS A 117 -6.51 -12.25 -9.57
C HIS A 117 -6.44 -11.70 -8.14
N VAL A 118 -7.01 -10.52 -7.95
CA VAL A 118 -7.19 -9.89 -6.63
C VAL A 118 -8.64 -10.07 -6.18
N HIS A 119 -8.84 -10.98 -5.26
CA HIS A 119 -10.13 -11.17 -4.59
C HIS A 119 -10.33 -10.13 -3.49
N ALA A 120 -11.55 -9.62 -3.35
CA ALA A 120 -11.89 -8.64 -2.32
C ALA A 120 -12.87 -9.21 -1.28
N LEU A 121 -12.43 -9.26 -0.01
CA LEU A 121 -13.29 -9.54 1.13
C LEU A 121 -13.87 -8.22 1.69
N SER A 122 -15.15 -7.96 1.43
CA SER A 122 -15.85 -6.81 2.02
C SER A 122 -16.32 -7.07 3.46
N ARG A 123 -16.48 -6.01 4.28
CA ARG A 123 -17.09 -6.16 5.61
C ARG A 123 -18.52 -6.68 5.55
N SER A 124 -19.23 -6.34 4.46
CA SER A 124 -20.59 -6.82 4.23
C SER A 124 -20.62 -8.33 3.97
N THR A 125 -19.57 -8.88 3.35
CA THR A 125 -19.42 -10.32 3.07
C THR A 125 -19.34 -11.11 4.37
N LEU A 126 -18.61 -10.61 5.37
CA LEU A 126 -18.53 -11.23 6.71
C LEU A 126 -19.87 -11.21 7.46
N ARG A 127 -20.81 -10.32 7.09
CA ARG A 127 -22.14 -10.23 7.69
C ARG A 127 -23.21 -10.99 6.93
N ARG A 128 -22.90 -11.45 5.71
CA ARG A 128 -23.85 -12.09 4.79
C ARG A 128 -23.30 -13.47 4.42
N PRO A 129 -23.71 -14.55 5.11
CA PRO A 129 -23.10 -15.87 4.97
C PRO A 129 -23.11 -16.40 3.53
N TRP A 130 -24.14 -16.11 2.74
CA TRP A 130 -24.21 -16.49 1.33
C TRP A 130 -23.13 -15.82 0.45
N ARG A 131 -22.74 -14.58 0.73
CA ARG A 131 -21.64 -13.90 0.01
C ARG A 131 -20.29 -14.48 0.41
N ALA A 132 -20.12 -14.83 1.70
CA ALA A 132 -18.91 -15.50 2.17
C ALA A 132 -18.78 -16.90 1.54
N PHE A 133 -19.89 -17.65 1.48
CA PHE A 133 -19.95 -18.93 0.79
C PHE A 133 -19.66 -18.81 -0.71
N GLY A 134 -20.24 -17.81 -1.39
CA GLY A 134 -19.96 -17.55 -2.80
C GLY A 134 -18.49 -17.20 -3.06
N LEU A 135 -17.86 -16.40 -2.20
CA LEU A 135 -16.43 -16.14 -2.27
C LEU A 135 -15.62 -17.41 -2.04
N LEU A 136 -15.94 -18.19 -1.00
CA LEU A 136 -15.24 -19.43 -0.69
C LEU A 136 -15.36 -20.44 -1.83
N ARG A 137 -16.54 -20.61 -2.43
CA ARG A 137 -16.76 -21.48 -3.59
C ARG A 137 -15.89 -21.07 -4.77
N ARG A 138 -15.76 -19.76 -5.03
CA ARG A 138 -14.86 -19.25 -6.08
C ARG A 138 -13.40 -19.55 -5.76
N LEU A 139 -12.96 -19.31 -4.53
CA LEU A 139 -11.59 -19.61 -4.11
C LEU A 139 -11.29 -21.13 -4.21
N ARG A 140 -12.23 -22.00 -3.80
CA ARG A 140 -12.09 -23.46 -3.92
C ARG A 140 -12.04 -23.93 -5.38
N ALA A 141 -12.79 -23.26 -6.26
CA ALA A 141 -12.78 -23.58 -7.69
C ALA A 141 -11.41 -23.30 -8.36
N SER A 142 -10.62 -22.37 -7.80
CA SER A 142 -9.26 -22.10 -8.29
C SER A 142 -8.25 -23.22 -8.01
N ARG A 143 -8.55 -24.16 -7.09
CA ARG A 143 -7.69 -25.32 -6.73
C ARG A 143 -6.23 -24.89 -6.47
N TYR A 144 -6.02 -24.12 -5.41
CA TYR A 144 -4.68 -23.63 -5.05
C TYR A 144 -3.79 -24.78 -4.55
N ASP A 145 -2.52 -24.75 -4.94
CA ASP A 145 -1.51 -25.67 -4.40
C ASP A 145 -1.00 -25.17 -3.05
N LEU A 146 -0.89 -23.85 -2.90
CA LEU A 146 -0.36 -23.21 -1.70
C LEU A 146 -1.23 -22.04 -1.25
N ALA A 147 -1.64 -22.02 0.01
CA ALA A 147 -2.27 -20.87 0.64
C ALA A 147 -1.32 -20.24 1.68
N VAL A 148 -0.94 -18.98 1.49
CA VAL A 148 0.06 -18.27 2.31
C VAL A 148 -0.58 -17.15 3.13
N GLN A 149 -0.43 -17.20 4.45
CA GLN A 149 -0.84 -16.14 5.36
C GLN A 149 0.38 -15.40 5.94
N ILE A 150 0.56 -14.15 5.51
CA ILE A 150 1.79 -13.36 5.75
C ILE A 150 1.88 -12.76 7.17
N GLU A 151 0.77 -12.60 7.90
CA GLU A 151 0.78 -11.89 9.19
C GLU A 151 0.04 -12.66 10.29
N ASP A 152 0.47 -12.41 11.52
CA ASP A 152 0.00 -13.12 12.71
C ASP A 152 -1.46 -12.83 13.08
N GLY A 153 -2.04 -13.79 13.82
CA GLY A 153 -3.23 -13.57 14.64
C GLY A 153 -4.56 -13.32 13.91
N SER A 154 -4.59 -13.23 12.58
CA SER A 154 -5.84 -13.12 11.82
C SER A 154 -6.56 -14.46 11.77
N LEU A 155 -7.48 -14.69 12.71
CA LEU A 155 -8.34 -15.88 12.72
C LEU A 155 -9.16 -16.01 11.44
N THR A 156 -9.59 -14.89 10.83
CA THR A 156 -10.27 -14.91 9.54
C THR A 156 -9.37 -15.38 8.42
N GLY A 157 -8.10 -14.96 8.42
CA GLY A 157 -7.11 -15.46 7.46
C GLY A 157 -6.91 -16.97 7.60
N LEU A 158 -6.76 -17.43 8.85
CA LEU A 158 -6.53 -18.84 9.15
C LEU A 158 -7.72 -19.73 8.75
N LEU A 159 -8.94 -19.27 9.02
CA LEU A 159 -10.13 -20.01 8.58
C LEU A 159 -10.18 -20.11 7.05
N ILE A 160 -9.89 -19.01 6.35
CA ILE A 160 -9.91 -19.01 4.89
C ILE A 160 -8.81 -19.91 4.31
N SER A 161 -7.60 -19.91 4.89
CA SER A 161 -6.50 -20.77 4.42
C SER A 161 -6.82 -22.26 4.58
N ARG A 162 -7.61 -22.64 5.60
CA ARG A 162 -8.09 -24.03 5.75
C ARG A 162 -9.27 -24.36 4.85
N LEU A 163 -10.25 -23.46 4.78
CA LEU A 163 -11.48 -23.71 4.02
C LEU A 163 -11.29 -23.63 2.51
N VAL A 164 -10.24 -22.96 2.01
CA VAL A 164 -9.97 -22.88 0.57
C VAL A 164 -9.57 -24.24 -0.02
N GLY A 165 -9.16 -25.20 0.81
CA GLY A 165 -8.79 -26.55 0.36
C GLY A 165 -7.53 -26.56 -0.51
N ALA A 166 -6.53 -25.75 -0.14
CA ALA A 166 -5.23 -25.80 -0.81
C ALA A 166 -4.49 -27.10 -0.47
N ARG A 167 -3.63 -27.57 -1.38
CA ARG A 167 -2.79 -28.78 -1.14
C ARG A 167 -1.86 -28.61 0.06
N SER A 168 -1.33 -27.40 0.24
CA SER A 168 -0.50 -27.03 1.38
C SER A 168 -0.82 -25.62 1.87
N THR A 169 -0.58 -25.39 3.15
CA THR A 169 -0.81 -24.11 3.83
C THR A 169 0.47 -23.64 4.49
N MET A 170 0.73 -22.34 4.40
CA MET A 170 1.91 -21.71 4.98
C MET A 170 1.49 -20.46 5.75
N GLY A 171 2.06 -20.25 6.93
CA GLY A 171 1.79 -19.05 7.69
C GLY A 171 2.45 -19.04 9.06
N LYS A 172 2.32 -17.91 9.76
CA LYS A 172 2.86 -17.74 11.11
C LYS A 172 1.93 -18.37 12.15
N PRO A 173 2.37 -19.40 12.91
CA PRO A 173 1.58 -19.99 13.98
C PRO A 173 1.34 -18.99 15.12
N ARG A 174 0.33 -19.26 15.97
CA ARG A 174 0.08 -18.50 17.19
C ARG A 174 0.48 -19.35 18.40
N GLY A 175 1.58 -18.98 19.05
CA GLY A 175 2.21 -19.81 20.08
C GLY A 175 2.83 -21.07 19.45
N GLU A 176 2.81 -22.18 20.18
CA GLU A 176 3.37 -23.47 19.73
C GLU A 176 2.48 -24.23 18.73
N ALA A 177 1.28 -23.71 18.46
CA ALA A 177 0.31 -24.44 17.68
C ALA A 177 0.62 -24.41 16.17
N CYS A 178 0.89 -25.58 15.60
CA CYS A 178 1.12 -25.81 14.17
C CYS A 178 -0.19 -25.76 13.37
N TRP A 179 -0.68 -24.54 13.10
CA TRP A 179 -1.92 -24.34 12.35
C TRP A 179 -1.73 -24.42 10.82
N TYR A 180 -0.50 -24.53 10.34
CA TYR A 180 -0.16 -24.62 8.92
C TYR A 180 0.72 -25.85 8.67
N ASP A 181 0.77 -26.31 7.43
CA ASP A 181 1.69 -27.37 7.00
C ASP A 181 3.14 -26.86 7.00
N VAL A 182 3.32 -25.57 6.67
CA VAL A 182 4.59 -24.87 6.78
C VAL A 182 4.48 -23.69 7.74
N ASN A 183 5.12 -23.80 8.91
CA ASN A 183 5.02 -22.83 9.98
C ASN A 183 6.18 -21.81 9.96
N LEU A 184 5.86 -20.54 9.72
CA LEU A 184 6.81 -19.42 9.76
C LEU A 184 7.06 -19.01 11.22
N ARG A 185 7.93 -19.75 11.91
CA ARG A 185 8.18 -19.60 13.37
C ARG A 185 9.10 -18.44 13.74
N GLU A 186 9.86 -17.92 12.78
CA GLU A 186 10.83 -16.86 13.07
C GLU A 186 10.12 -15.61 13.64
N PRO A 187 10.50 -15.16 14.86
CA PRO A 187 9.91 -13.98 15.44
C PRO A 187 10.39 -12.74 14.69
N PHE A 188 9.51 -11.75 14.59
CA PHE A 188 9.86 -10.44 14.08
C PHE A 188 9.13 -9.36 14.86
N GLN A 189 9.79 -8.22 15.05
CA GLN A 189 9.26 -7.07 15.78
C GLN A 189 8.79 -5.98 14.83
N HIS A 190 9.40 -5.87 13.65
CA HIS A 190 9.09 -4.85 12.68
C HIS A 190 8.11 -5.37 11.62
N ALA A 191 7.12 -4.56 11.22
CA ALA A 191 6.08 -4.99 10.30
C ALA A 191 6.61 -5.40 8.91
N TYR A 192 7.74 -4.84 8.49
CA TYR A 192 8.38 -5.14 7.19
C TYR A 192 9.11 -6.48 7.18
N ASP A 193 9.46 -7.02 8.35
CA ASP A 193 10.25 -8.25 8.46
C ASP A 193 9.43 -9.50 8.13
N ALA A 194 8.09 -9.40 8.19
CA ALA A 194 7.20 -10.52 7.89
C ALA A 194 7.45 -11.12 6.50
N ALA A 195 7.69 -10.25 5.50
CA ALA A 195 8.04 -10.70 4.16
C ALA A 195 9.46 -11.30 4.12
N GLY A 196 10.40 -10.78 4.92
CA GLY A 196 11.76 -11.33 5.05
C GLY A 196 11.80 -12.73 5.64
N VAL A 197 10.96 -12.99 6.66
CA VAL A 197 10.77 -14.34 7.21
C VAL A 197 10.22 -15.29 6.17
N LEU A 198 9.21 -14.85 5.39
CA LEU A 198 8.68 -15.63 4.28
C LEU A 198 9.76 -15.91 3.23
N ALA A 199 10.55 -14.89 2.86
CA ALA A 199 11.62 -15.01 1.88
C ALA A 199 12.69 -16.03 2.31
N ARG A 200 13.17 -15.95 3.56
CA ARG A 200 14.11 -16.92 4.11
C ARG A 200 13.55 -18.34 4.13
N ALA A 201 12.30 -18.50 4.55
CA ALA A 201 11.65 -19.81 4.53
C ALA A 201 11.63 -20.38 3.11
N LEU A 202 11.33 -19.56 2.10
CA LEU A 202 11.30 -19.97 0.70
C LEU A 202 12.69 -20.10 0.04
N GLY A 203 13.77 -19.69 0.71
CA GLY A 203 15.12 -19.66 0.13
C GLY A 203 15.29 -18.58 -0.96
N ALA A 204 14.60 -17.45 -0.84
CA ALA A 204 14.71 -16.33 -1.78
C ALA A 204 15.89 -15.41 -1.42
N ASP A 205 16.70 -15.05 -2.42
CA ASP A 205 17.97 -14.34 -2.24
C ASP A 205 17.84 -12.83 -2.05
N SER A 206 16.70 -12.23 -2.44
CA SER A 206 16.52 -10.77 -2.42
C SER A 206 15.70 -10.29 -1.22
N PRO A 207 16.11 -9.20 -0.55
CA PRO A 207 15.32 -8.62 0.53
C PRO A 207 13.99 -8.10 -0.03
N PRO A 208 12.85 -8.62 0.46
CA PRO A 208 11.55 -8.26 -0.07
C PRO A 208 11.24 -6.81 0.25
N ARG A 209 10.69 -6.09 -0.73
CA ARG A 209 10.30 -4.68 -0.59
C ARG A 209 8.83 -4.51 -0.99
N PRO A 210 8.08 -3.63 -0.31
CA PRO A 210 6.75 -3.27 -0.77
C PRO A 210 6.79 -2.67 -2.18
N GLN A 211 5.73 -2.88 -2.94
CA GLN A 211 5.63 -2.47 -4.33
C GLN A 211 4.23 -1.94 -4.61
N ILE A 212 4.16 -0.95 -5.49
CA ILE A 212 2.93 -0.54 -6.16
C ILE A 212 3.26 -0.22 -7.61
N ALA A 213 2.48 -0.77 -8.53
CA ALA A 213 2.64 -0.50 -9.95
C ALA A 213 1.69 0.64 -10.35
N LEU A 214 2.20 1.68 -11.00
CA LEU A 214 1.42 2.79 -11.53
C LEU A 214 1.43 2.73 -13.06
N SER A 215 0.25 2.86 -13.69
CA SER A 215 0.11 2.94 -15.14
C SER A 215 0.63 4.27 -15.69
N ALA A 216 1.00 4.28 -16.98
CA ALA A 216 1.43 5.51 -17.67
C ALA A 216 0.39 6.63 -17.56
N ASP A 217 -0.91 6.31 -17.70
CA ASP A 217 -1.99 7.29 -17.56
C ASP A 217 -2.09 7.90 -16.16
N GLU A 218 -1.92 7.08 -15.12
CA GLU A 218 -1.90 7.56 -13.73
C GLU A 218 -0.71 8.51 -13.51
N GLN A 219 0.47 8.15 -14.02
CA GLN A 219 1.67 8.98 -13.94
C GLN A 219 1.49 10.30 -14.71
N ALA A 220 0.91 10.26 -15.91
CA ALA A 220 0.65 11.45 -16.72
C ALA A 220 -0.38 12.39 -16.07
N ARG A 221 -1.45 11.87 -15.48
CA ARG A 221 -2.42 12.67 -14.70
C ARG A 221 -1.77 13.30 -13.48
N ALA A 222 -0.89 12.56 -12.79
CA ALA A 222 -0.15 13.07 -11.65
C ALA A 222 0.81 14.19 -12.03
N ALA A 223 1.56 14.03 -13.13
CA ALA A 223 2.45 15.08 -13.64
C ALA A 223 1.67 16.38 -13.92
N ARG A 224 0.57 16.30 -14.68
CA ARG A 224 -0.30 17.46 -14.94
C ARG A 224 -0.83 18.12 -13.68
N ARG A 225 -1.15 17.34 -12.64
CA ARG A 225 -1.61 17.88 -11.35
C ARG A 225 -0.51 18.65 -10.63
N ILE A 226 0.71 18.12 -10.61
CA ILE A 226 1.87 18.84 -10.06
C ILE A 226 2.12 20.14 -10.84
N ASP A 227 2.12 20.06 -12.17
CA ASP A 227 2.40 21.22 -13.04
C ASP A 227 1.33 22.32 -12.91
N ALA A 228 0.05 21.93 -12.84
CA ALA A 228 -1.05 22.88 -12.65
C ALA A 228 -1.02 23.60 -11.30
N LEU A 229 -0.42 22.97 -10.28
CA LEU A 229 -0.32 23.54 -8.94
C LEU A 229 0.97 24.33 -8.73
N ALA A 230 1.94 24.19 -9.63
CA ALA A 230 3.26 24.78 -9.51
C ALA A 230 3.84 25.08 -10.91
N ALA A 231 3.78 26.35 -11.33
CA ALA A 231 4.23 26.81 -12.66
C ALA A 231 5.76 26.74 -12.92
N SER A 232 6.52 25.90 -12.21
CA SER A 232 7.96 25.71 -12.47
C SER A 232 8.42 24.28 -12.18
N ASP A 233 9.54 23.90 -12.77
CA ASP A 233 10.13 22.55 -12.71
C ASP A 233 10.72 22.14 -11.36
N GLU A 234 10.61 22.99 -10.33
CA GLU A 234 11.16 22.70 -9.01
C GLU A 234 10.50 21.47 -8.33
N PRO A 235 11.28 20.64 -7.61
CA PRO A 235 10.76 19.46 -6.92
C PRO A 235 9.78 19.84 -5.79
N VAL A 236 8.63 19.17 -5.72
CA VAL A 236 7.57 19.47 -4.75
C VAL A 236 7.68 18.59 -3.50
N VAL A 237 7.72 19.22 -2.33
CA VAL A 237 7.61 18.55 -1.02
C VAL A 237 6.14 18.18 -0.76
N ALA A 238 5.85 16.91 -0.53
CA ALA A 238 4.50 16.47 -0.14
C ALA A 238 4.34 16.52 1.38
N LEU A 239 3.36 17.27 1.88
CA LEU A 239 2.96 17.28 3.29
C LEU A 239 1.65 16.51 3.44
N PHE A 240 1.68 15.35 4.09
CA PHE A 240 0.44 14.63 4.41
C PHE A 240 0.04 14.91 5.87
N VAL A 241 -1.08 15.62 6.05
CA VAL A 241 -1.47 16.12 7.38
C VAL A 241 -2.29 15.13 8.21
N GLY A 242 -2.78 14.06 7.58
CA GLY A 242 -3.66 13.09 8.22
C GLY A 242 -2.93 12.15 9.18
N GLY A 243 -3.62 11.72 10.24
CA GLY A 243 -3.04 10.87 11.27
C GLY A 243 -4.11 10.16 12.10
N HIS A 244 -3.73 9.10 12.82
CA HIS A 244 -4.67 8.36 13.66
C HIS A 244 -4.31 8.51 15.14
N ALA A 245 -5.32 8.80 15.96
CA ALA A 245 -5.21 8.85 17.42
C ALA A 245 -4.09 9.78 17.91
N ASP A 246 -3.13 9.24 18.65
CA ASP A 246 -1.99 9.92 19.27
C ASP A 246 -0.94 10.42 18.25
N LYS A 247 -1.06 10.05 16.98
CA LYS A 247 -0.12 10.43 15.90
C LYS A 247 -0.55 11.68 15.14
N VAL A 248 -1.75 12.20 15.41
CA VAL A 248 -2.24 13.43 14.77
C VAL A 248 -1.33 14.59 15.15
N CYS A 249 -0.87 15.33 14.14
CA CYS A 249 -0.05 16.53 14.32
C CYS A 249 -0.94 17.77 14.28
N PRO A 250 -0.78 18.71 15.22
CA PRO A 250 -1.68 19.85 15.35
C PRO A 250 -1.49 20.84 14.19
N PHE A 251 -2.57 21.54 13.82
CA PHE A 251 -2.54 22.52 12.72
C PHE A 251 -1.42 23.57 12.85
N PRO A 252 -1.12 24.15 14.03
CA PRO A 252 0.00 25.08 14.20
C PRO A 252 1.35 24.53 13.73
N PHE A 253 1.65 23.26 14.01
CA PHE A 253 2.89 22.62 13.57
C PHE A 253 3.00 22.61 12.04
N TRP A 254 1.93 22.18 11.35
CA TRP A 254 1.90 22.14 9.89
C TRP A 254 2.05 23.54 9.30
N MET A 255 1.48 24.55 9.94
CA MET A 255 1.59 25.93 9.48
C MET A 255 2.99 26.51 9.67
N GLU A 256 3.65 26.20 10.78
CA GLU A 256 5.03 26.60 11.00
C GLU A 256 5.97 25.94 9.99
N LEU A 257 5.78 24.65 9.73
CA LEU A 257 6.52 23.93 8.69
C LEU A 257 6.29 24.53 7.29
N ALA A 258 5.03 24.81 6.94
CA ALA A 258 4.68 25.44 5.66
C ALA A 258 5.34 26.82 5.50
N ARG A 259 5.37 27.63 6.56
CA ARG A 259 6.08 28.92 6.56
C ARG A 259 7.59 28.75 6.38
N GLY A 260 8.18 27.76 7.06
CA GLY A 260 9.60 27.42 6.92
C GLY A 260 9.96 27.08 5.47
N LEU A 261 9.22 26.14 4.86
CA LEU A 261 9.39 25.77 3.45
C LEU A 261 9.22 26.97 2.51
N ASN A 262 8.21 27.80 2.74
CA ASN A 262 7.98 29.00 1.96
C ASN A 262 9.13 30.02 2.08
N SER A 263 9.72 30.16 3.28
CA SER A 263 10.86 31.05 3.51
C SER A 263 12.13 30.59 2.78
N GLU A 264 12.31 29.27 2.67
CA GLU A 264 13.36 28.63 1.86
C GLU A 264 13.01 28.58 0.35
N ARG A 265 11.87 29.16 -0.05
CA ARG A 265 11.33 29.13 -1.42
C ARG A 265 11.13 27.71 -1.96
N ARG A 266 10.96 26.73 -1.08
CA ARG A 266 10.69 25.34 -1.48
C ARG A 266 9.21 25.19 -1.77
N LYS A 267 8.90 24.59 -2.92
CA LYS A 267 7.53 24.23 -3.26
C LYS A 267 7.02 23.10 -2.40
N PHE A 268 5.78 23.22 -1.96
CA PHE A 268 5.13 22.17 -1.18
C PHE A 268 3.65 22.04 -1.46
N MET A 269 3.14 20.83 -1.24
CA MET A 269 1.76 20.46 -1.46
C MET A 269 1.19 19.82 -0.21
N VAL A 270 0.11 20.39 0.30
CA VAL A 270 -0.61 19.89 1.47
C VAL A 270 -1.69 18.90 1.02
N PHE A 271 -1.48 17.63 1.30
CA PHE A 271 -2.45 16.56 1.08
C PHE A 271 -3.32 16.37 2.32
N ILE A 272 -4.63 16.53 2.14
CA ILE A 272 -5.61 16.41 3.22
C ILE A 272 -6.33 15.07 3.10
N GLY A 273 -6.24 14.27 4.18
CA GLY A 273 -6.92 12.99 4.28
C GLY A 273 -8.44 13.15 4.39
N PRO A 274 -9.23 12.11 4.06
CA PRO A 274 -10.69 12.15 4.16
C PRO A 274 -11.21 12.48 5.57
N GLU A 275 -10.47 12.10 6.62
CA GLU A 275 -10.85 12.35 8.02
C GLU A 275 -10.54 13.80 8.46
N GLU A 276 -9.60 14.44 7.76
CA GLU A 276 -9.10 15.80 8.03
C GLU A 276 -9.72 16.87 7.12
N MET A 277 -10.69 16.52 6.27
CA MET A 277 -11.32 17.44 5.31
C MET A 277 -11.88 18.72 5.95
N LYS A 278 -12.23 18.69 7.25
CA LYS A 278 -12.66 19.87 8.01
C LYS A 278 -11.58 20.95 8.16
N LEU A 279 -10.31 20.58 8.02
CA LEU A 279 -9.16 21.50 8.07
C LEU A 279 -8.86 22.14 6.71
N ALA A 280 -9.47 21.65 5.61
CA ALA A 280 -9.18 22.15 4.27
C ALA A 280 -9.36 23.67 4.11
N PRO A 281 -10.46 24.30 4.59
CA PRO A 281 -10.62 25.75 4.48
C PRO A 281 -9.53 26.54 5.21
N GLN A 282 -9.01 26.01 6.33
CA GLN A 282 -7.94 26.66 7.09
C GLN A 282 -6.61 26.61 6.34
N PHE A 283 -6.29 25.46 5.75
CA PHE A 283 -5.10 25.32 4.90
C PHE A 283 -5.21 26.18 3.63
N GLU A 284 -6.35 26.19 2.95
CA GLU A 284 -6.58 27.02 1.77
C GLU A 284 -6.41 28.51 2.05
N ALA A 285 -7.01 29.00 3.14
CA ALA A 285 -6.86 30.39 3.55
C ALA A 285 -5.40 30.72 3.84
N ALA A 286 -4.66 29.82 4.49
CA ALA A 286 -3.26 30.02 4.81
C ALA A 286 -2.33 29.96 3.59
N MET A 287 -2.64 29.13 2.57
CA MET A 287 -1.82 29.06 1.36
C MET A 287 -1.92 30.34 0.50
N ARG A 288 -2.94 31.18 0.69
CA ARG A 288 -3.04 32.48 -0.01
C ARG A 288 -1.88 33.43 0.29
N SER A 289 -1.23 33.29 1.45
CA SER A 289 -0.05 34.08 1.83
C SER A 289 1.28 33.32 1.70
N LEU A 290 1.25 32.09 1.19
CA LEU A 290 2.42 31.23 0.99
C LEU A 290 2.55 30.89 -0.50
N PRO A 291 3.21 31.73 -1.32
CA PRO A 291 3.23 31.58 -2.78
C PRO A 291 3.87 30.27 -3.28
N TYR A 292 4.63 29.57 -2.45
CA TYR A 292 5.21 28.26 -2.79
C TYR A 292 4.35 27.07 -2.34
N GLY A 293 3.21 27.31 -1.68
CA GLY A 293 2.34 26.30 -1.11
C GLY A 293 1.01 26.15 -1.85
N ALA A 294 0.57 24.90 -2.03
CA ALA A 294 -0.74 24.59 -2.57
C ALA A 294 -1.45 23.50 -1.74
N VAL A 295 -2.78 23.51 -1.73
CA VAL A 295 -3.59 22.43 -1.14
C VAL A 295 -4.03 21.46 -2.24
N CYS A 296 -3.86 20.16 -1.98
CA CYS A 296 -4.41 19.10 -2.79
C CYS A 296 -5.53 18.39 -2.02
N HIS A 297 -6.75 18.52 -2.54
CA HIS A 297 -7.94 17.88 -1.98
C HIS A 297 -7.90 16.36 -2.12
N SER A 298 -8.89 15.70 -1.51
CA SER A 298 -8.98 14.25 -1.46
C SER A 298 -8.89 13.62 -2.87
N LEU A 299 -7.88 12.79 -3.07
CA LEU A 299 -7.66 12.00 -4.28
C LEU A 299 -8.10 10.55 -4.06
N SER A 300 -8.37 9.85 -5.16
CA SER A 300 -8.43 8.40 -5.13
C SER A 300 -7.07 7.85 -4.65
N LEU A 301 -7.05 6.65 -4.05
CA LEU A 301 -5.79 6.05 -3.57
C LEU A 301 -4.72 5.97 -4.68
N ARG A 302 -5.14 5.67 -5.90
CA ARG A 302 -4.25 5.52 -7.07
C ARG A 302 -3.74 6.87 -7.55
N ASP A 303 -4.59 7.88 -7.64
CA ASP A 303 -4.16 9.22 -8.04
C ASP A 303 -3.29 9.87 -6.95
N PHE A 304 -3.55 9.60 -5.67
CA PHE A 304 -2.68 9.98 -4.57
C PHE A 304 -1.31 9.31 -4.70
N ALA A 305 -1.26 7.98 -4.89
CA ALA A 305 -0.01 7.25 -5.11
C ALA A 305 0.79 7.83 -6.28
N ALA A 306 0.13 8.08 -7.42
CA ALA A 306 0.79 8.62 -8.59
C ALA A 306 1.31 10.05 -8.37
N THR A 307 0.55 10.90 -7.67
CA THR A 307 0.98 12.26 -7.33
C THR A 307 2.14 12.24 -6.32
N LEU A 308 2.09 11.33 -5.35
CA LEU A 308 3.15 11.12 -4.37
C LEU A 308 4.46 10.62 -5.00
N ALA A 309 4.38 9.81 -6.06
CA ALA A 309 5.54 9.34 -6.82
C ALA A 309 6.33 10.48 -7.50
N GLN A 310 5.68 11.62 -7.74
CA GLN A 310 6.28 12.81 -8.34
C GLN A 310 6.90 13.76 -7.29
N ALA A 311 6.64 13.53 -6.00
CA ALA A 311 7.15 14.38 -4.93
C ALA A 311 8.65 14.11 -4.69
N SER A 312 9.37 15.16 -4.29
CA SER A 312 10.79 15.06 -3.91
C SER A 312 11.00 14.35 -2.59
N VAL A 313 10.05 14.51 -1.67
CA VAL A 313 10.01 13.89 -0.35
C VAL A 313 8.59 13.98 0.21
N LEU A 314 8.18 12.98 0.96
CA LEU A 314 6.96 12.98 1.77
C LEU A 314 7.29 13.31 3.23
N VAL A 315 6.66 14.33 3.78
CA VAL A 315 6.59 14.58 5.22
C VAL A 315 5.25 14.09 5.74
N THR A 316 5.27 13.18 6.71
CA THR A 316 4.05 12.54 7.22
C THR A 316 4.26 12.06 8.66
N PRO A 317 3.20 12.02 9.50
CA PRO A 317 3.22 11.14 10.67
C PRO A 317 3.23 9.67 10.24
N ASP A 318 3.42 8.75 11.20
CA ASP A 318 3.25 7.30 10.97
C ASP A 318 1.79 6.99 10.57
N SER A 319 1.58 6.90 9.25
CA SER A 319 0.29 6.77 8.59
C SER A 319 0.40 5.96 7.29
N GLY A 320 -0.74 5.60 6.70
CA GLY A 320 -0.79 4.80 5.46
C GLY A 320 0.08 5.34 4.30
N PRO A 321 0.05 6.65 3.99
CA PRO A 321 0.91 7.29 3.01
C PRO A 321 2.42 7.04 3.16
N MET A 322 2.92 6.89 4.38
CA MET A 322 4.33 6.57 4.64
C MET A 322 4.73 5.25 3.97
N HIS A 323 3.90 4.21 4.09
CA HIS A 323 4.17 2.92 3.46
C HIS A 323 4.00 2.97 1.94
N LEU A 324 3.09 3.83 1.45
CA LEU A 324 2.91 4.05 0.03
C LEU A 324 4.16 4.72 -0.59
N ALA A 325 4.70 5.74 0.07
CA ALA A 325 5.98 6.35 -0.33
C ALA A 325 7.12 5.33 -0.35
N ALA A 326 7.18 4.44 0.65
CA ALA A 326 8.18 3.37 0.69
C ALA A 326 8.07 2.42 -0.52
N ALA A 327 6.86 2.05 -0.92
CA ALA A 327 6.61 1.23 -2.10
C ALA A 327 6.91 1.96 -3.43
N LEU A 328 6.75 3.28 -3.46
CA LEU A 328 7.05 4.15 -4.60
C LEU A 328 8.53 4.55 -4.67
N ARG A 329 9.30 4.31 -3.61
CA ARG A 329 10.68 4.82 -3.42
C ARG A 329 10.74 6.36 -3.37
N THR A 330 9.66 7.00 -2.96
CA THR A 330 9.64 8.43 -2.62
C THR A 330 10.36 8.60 -1.27
N PRO A 331 11.32 9.52 -1.13
CA PRO A 331 11.95 9.82 0.17
C PRO A 331 10.93 10.18 1.24
N ILE A 332 11.25 9.90 2.50
CA ILE A 332 10.29 10.02 3.62
C ILE A 332 10.95 10.77 4.76
N VAL A 333 10.28 11.79 5.28
CA VAL A 333 10.50 12.37 6.59
C VAL A 333 9.32 11.98 7.48
N ALA A 334 9.53 10.99 8.33
CA ALA A 334 8.50 10.42 9.20
C ALA A 334 8.55 11.09 10.57
N MET A 335 7.44 11.68 10.98
CA MET A 335 7.29 12.24 12.31
C MET A 335 6.92 11.14 13.30
N VAL A 336 7.79 10.90 14.28
CA VAL A 336 7.65 9.83 15.26
C VAL A 336 7.37 10.45 16.63
N ARG A 337 6.24 10.08 17.23
CA ARG A 337 5.83 10.61 18.55
C ARG A 337 5.71 9.54 19.63
N THR A 338 5.75 8.28 19.23
CA THR A 338 5.67 7.13 20.13
C THR A 338 6.61 6.04 19.64
N GLU A 339 7.24 5.34 20.57
CA GLU A 339 8.15 4.22 20.26
C GLU A 339 7.45 3.12 19.48
N ARG A 340 6.14 2.91 19.71
CA ARG A 340 5.33 1.94 18.97
C ARG A 340 5.35 2.19 17.46
N SER A 341 5.50 3.44 17.04
CA SER A 341 5.54 3.80 15.62
C SER A 341 6.82 3.30 14.94
N LEU A 342 7.91 3.11 15.69
CA LEU A 342 9.19 2.58 15.19
C LEU A 342 9.04 1.19 14.57
N ALA A 343 8.09 0.38 15.04
CA ALA A 343 7.80 -0.94 14.47
C ALA A 343 7.19 -0.90 13.05
N PHE A 344 6.83 0.29 12.56
CA PHE A 344 6.19 0.51 11.26
C PHE A 344 6.98 1.47 10.36
N ILE A 345 8.04 2.11 10.85
CA ILE A 345 8.81 3.05 10.03
C ILE A 345 9.54 2.28 8.92
N PRO A 346 9.38 2.65 7.64
CA PRO A 346 10.02 1.92 6.56
C PRO A 346 11.56 1.93 6.70
N PRO A 347 12.22 0.75 6.76
CA PRO A 347 13.66 0.65 6.90
C PRO A 347 14.34 0.84 5.54
N CYS A 348 14.06 1.96 4.87
CA CYS A 348 14.69 2.32 3.60
C CYS A 348 15.67 3.47 3.79
N GLU A 349 16.75 3.46 3.00
CA GLU A 349 17.87 4.41 3.02
C GLU A 349 17.44 5.90 3.00
N HIS A 350 16.32 6.17 2.33
CA HIS A 350 15.78 7.52 2.12
C HIS A 350 14.67 7.88 3.12
N THR A 351 14.55 7.15 4.21
CA THR A 351 13.71 7.52 5.36
C THR A 351 14.55 8.27 6.38
N ARG A 352 14.04 9.38 6.89
CA ARG A 352 14.51 10.06 8.09
C ARG A 352 13.38 10.13 9.10
N THR A 353 13.69 9.81 10.34
CA THR A 353 12.74 9.94 11.45
C THR A 353 13.06 11.21 12.21
N VAL A 354 12.05 12.05 12.44
CA VAL A 354 12.15 13.21 13.33
C VAL A 354 11.29 12.94 14.55
N TRP A 355 11.90 13.01 15.73
CA TRP A 355 11.19 12.77 16.98
C TRP A 355 10.40 14.01 17.41
N GLY A 356 9.13 13.82 17.77
CA GLY A 356 8.25 14.91 18.20
C GLY A 356 7.78 15.80 17.05
N LEU A 357 7.57 17.09 17.36
CA LEU A 357 7.07 18.11 16.45
C LEU A 357 8.14 19.19 16.19
N ASP A 358 9.38 18.76 15.93
CA ASP A 358 10.51 19.65 15.65
C ASP A 358 10.52 20.11 14.18
N VAL A 359 10.03 21.32 13.93
CA VAL A 359 9.98 21.92 12.58
C VAL A 359 11.37 22.08 11.99
N GLY A 360 12.35 22.56 12.76
CA GLY A 360 13.72 22.74 12.30
C GLY A 360 14.38 21.41 11.92
N GLY A 361 14.17 20.37 12.72
CA GLY A 361 14.57 19.00 12.41
C GLY A 361 13.94 18.46 11.13
N VAL A 362 12.65 18.72 10.91
CA VAL A 362 11.96 18.34 9.66
C VAL A 362 12.55 19.06 8.45
N LEU A 363 12.78 20.38 8.51
CA LEU A 363 13.37 21.15 7.40
C LEU A 363 14.77 20.65 7.04
N ARG A 364 15.62 20.38 8.04
CA ARG A 364 16.94 19.76 7.82
C ARG A 364 16.82 18.39 7.15
N ALA A 365 15.96 17.52 7.67
CA ALA A 365 15.75 16.19 7.11
C ALA A 365 15.24 16.24 5.65
N ILE A 366 14.38 17.21 5.31
CA ILE A 366 13.96 17.46 3.93
C ILE A 366 15.18 17.77 3.04
N GLY A 367 16.07 18.66 3.50
CA GLY A 367 17.30 18.99 2.79
C GLY A 367 18.23 17.80 2.54
N GLU A 368 18.26 16.82 3.46
CA GLU A 368 19.11 15.64 3.35
C GLU A 368 18.61 14.59 2.37
N VAL A 369 17.30 14.37 2.27
CA VAL A 369 16.74 13.24 1.50
C VAL A 369 15.92 13.62 0.28
N ALA A 370 15.56 14.90 0.12
CA ALA A 370 14.79 15.33 -1.04
C ALA A 370 15.53 15.02 -2.34
N ARG A 371 14.83 14.43 -3.30
CA ARG A 371 15.37 14.10 -4.61
C ARG A 371 14.85 15.05 -5.69
N PRO A 372 15.60 15.23 -6.80
CA PRO A 372 15.05 15.87 -8.00
C PRO A 372 13.80 15.13 -8.48
N ARG A 373 12.92 15.84 -9.18
CA ARG A 373 11.71 15.24 -9.77
C ARG A 373 12.11 14.08 -10.69
N LEU A 374 11.59 12.89 -10.41
CA LEU A 374 11.74 11.74 -11.30
C LEU A 374 10.93 12.01 -12.56
N ARG A 375 11.60 12.35 -13.67
CA ARG A 375 10.98 12.24 -14.99
C ARG A 375 10.62 10.76 -15.20
N PRO A 376 9.47 10.44 -15.80
CA PRO A 376 9.12 9.04 -16.08
C PRO A 376 10.28 8.40 -16.85
N GLN A 377 10.94 7.41 -16.23
CA GLN A 377 11.89 6.57 -16.95
C GLN A 377 11.08 5.57 -17.78
N PRO A 378 11.44 5.36 -19.06
CA PRO A 378 10.85 4.29 -19.86
C PRO A 378 11.08 2.94 -19.15
N GLN A 379 10.09 2.06 -19.18
CA GLN A 379 10.24 0.75 -18.54
C GLN A 379 11.20 -0.13 -19.37
N PRO A 380 11.85 -1.15 -18.78
CA PRO A 380 12.66 -2.10 -19.54
C PRO A 380 11.90 -2.79 -20.69
N ALA A 381 10.57 -2.86 -20.60
CA ALA A 381 9.72 -3.38 -21.68
C ALA A 381 9.73 -2.48 -22.93
N ASP A 382 10.00 -1.17 -22.79
CA ASP A 382 10.05 -0.22 -23.89
C ASP A 382 11.40 -0.23 -24.63
N LEU A 383 12.44 -0.84 -24.05
CA LEU A 383 13.75 -1.02 -24.70
C LEU A 383 13.80 -2.23 -25.65
N VAL A 384 12.79 -3.10 -25.60
CA VAL A 384 12.69 -4.27 -26.50
C VAL A 384 12.06 -3.88 -27.85
N GLN A 385 11.35 -2.73 -27.93
CA GLN A 385 10.72 -2.26 -29.18
C GLN A 385 11.54 -1.22 -29.95
N ALA A 386 12.69 -0.78 -29.43
CA ALA A 386 13.61 0.11 -30.13
C ALA A 386 14.83 -0.65 -30.66
N ARG A 387 14.61 -1.56 -31.61
CA ARG A 387 15.66 -1.90 -32.58
C ARG A 387 15.47 -0.99 -33.79
N PRO A 388 16.49 -0.25 -34.26
CA PRO A 388 16.40 0.44 -35.53
C PRO A 388 16.23 -0.59 -36.64
N ASP A 389 15.35 -0.28 -37.60
CA ASP A 389 15.13 -1.02 -38.81
C ASP A 389 16.45 -1.44 -39.46
N ALA A 390 16.56 -2.74 -39.73
CA ALA A 390 17.64 -3.32 -40.49
C ALA A 390 17.80 -2.56 -41.81
N GLU A 391 19.05 -2.17 -42.09
CA GLU A 391 19.51 -1.66 -43.37
C GLU A 391 18.98 -2.55 -44.51
N ARG A 392 18.10 -1.99 -45.33
CA ARG A 392 17.81 -2.54 -46.65
C ARG A 392 19.04 -2.30 -47.53
N PRO A 393 19.68 -3.33 -48.11
CA PRO A 393 20.69 -3.10 -49.13
C PRO A 393 20.02 -2.54 -50.38
N THR A 394 20.43 -1.33 -50.73
CA THR A 394 20.06 -0.60 -51.94
C THR A 394 20.64 -1.26 -53.19
N GLY A 395 19.79 -1.44 -54.19
CA GLY A 395 20.15 -1.22 -55.61
C GLY A 395 20.85 -2.37 -56.35
N ALA A 396 20.06 -3.30 -56.90
CA ALA A 396 20.46 -4.04 -58.09
C ALA A 396 20.19 -3.17 -59.34
N ALA A 397 21.24 -2.92 -60.13
CA ALA A 397 21.19 -2.21 -61.41
C ALA A 397 20.60 -3.09 -62.53
N PRO A 398 19.95 -2.51 -63.56
CA PRO A 398 19.28 -3.27 -64.60
C PRO A 398 20.25 -3.81 -65.67
N LEU A 399 19.95 -5.02 -66.13
CA LEU A 399 20.58 -5.71 -67.26
C LEU A 399 20.42 -4.90 -68.56
N GLY A 400 21.55 -4.48 -69.13
CA GLY A 400 21.66 -3.97 -70.50
C GLY A 400 22.35 -5.00 -71.39
N SER A 401 21.64 -5.48 -72.41
CA SER A 401 22.14 -6.32 -73.49
C SER A 401 22.77 -5.49 -74.61
N ALA A 402 24.03 -5.75 -74.98
CA ALA A 402 24.57 -5.51 -76.34
C ALA A 402 26.00 -6.10 -76.53
N THR A 403 26.06 -7.24 -77.23
CA THR A 403 26.96 -7.59 -78.36
C THR A 403 28.42 -7.06 -78.47
N SER A 404 29.36 -8.02 -78.42
CA SER A 404 30.54 -8.25 -79.31
C SER A 404 31.77 -7.30 -79.27
N PRO A 405 32.93 -7.69 -79.86
CA PRO A 405 33.85 -8.73 -79.37
C PRO A 405 35.30 -8.22 -79.19
N VAL A 406 36.10 -9.01 -78.48
CA VAL A 406 37.55 -8.86 -78.29
C VAL A 406 38.32 -8.99 -79.61
N PRO A 407 39.46 -8.28 -79.75
CA PRO A 407 40.63 -8.87 -80.39
C PRO A 407 41.84 -8.94 -79.45
N LEU A 408 42.56 -10.05 -79.61
CA LEU A 408 43.88 -10.38 -79.08
C LEU A 408 44.92 -9.30 -79.37
N ALA A 409 45.91 -9.11 -78.49
CA ALA A 409 47.32 -9.49 -78.74
C ALA A 409 48.31 -8.89 -77.73
N SER A 410 49.26 -9.75 -77.34
CA SER A 410 50.70 -9.56 -77.06
C SER A 410 51.13 -8.48 -76.04
N SER A 411 51.75 -8.87 -74.92
CA SER A 411 53.17 -9.25 -74.73
C SER A 411 54.01 -8.08 -74.20
N ALA A 412 54.42 -8.20 -72.94
CA ALA A 412 55.77 -7.97 -72.40
C ALA A 412 55.70 -7.93 -70.87
#